data_AF-A0A401RTM4-F1
#
_entry.id   AF-A0A401RTM4-F1
#
_cell.length_a   1.000
_cell.length_b   1.000
_cell.length_c   1.000
_cell.angle_alpha   90.00
_cell.angle_beta   90.00
_cell.angle_gamma   90.00
#
_symmetry.space_group_name_H-M   'P 1'
#
loop_
_entity.id
_entity.type
_entity.pdbx_description
1 polymer ?
#
loop_
_entity_poly.entity_id
_entity_poly.type
_entity_poly.pdbx_seq_one_letter_code
_entity_poly.pdbx_strand_id
1 'polypeptide(L)'
;MTKVFNLLLYHSNQIYSYQPSHIFICQVDQELRGQVDLFCELTGHLPHHMDGHQHVHVLPGIRDIFAQVLSDYGIKYTRVPIEPGLHDCEWIGQQLMDFYLQVEKDAFNSIDVFRQHGIRWTDIYIGLTTMGKNMSVSNIQQVIENAIATRTDISCGKRFRPLQDDAILTMELMVHPGYPSFPEEGGCGEGPDEFSMSADRFLELQTLKESKLLKYYEDKNIQLCSFKDIKEIGAEKIIQREGNEHRFEAFRD
;
A
#
# COMPACT_ATOMS: atom_id res chain seq x y z
N MET A 1 14.15 -0.81 2.89
CA MET A 1 13.18 -1.89 2.63
C MET A 1 12.23 -1.96 3.81
N THR A 2 11.04 -1.39 3.67
CA THR A 2 9.95 -1.60 4.63
C THR A 2 9.54 -3.07 4.52
N LYS A 3 9.71 -3.87 5.57
CA LYS A 3 9.13 -5.22 5.61
C LYS A 3 7.62 -5.04 5.62
N VAL A 4 6.97 -5.31 4.49
CA VAL A 4 5.51 -5.32 4.35
C VAL A 4 5.00 -6.46 5.24
N PHE A 5 4.21 -6.13 6.26
CA PHE A 5 3.56 -7.11 7.10
C PHE A 5 2.29 -7.59 6.40
N ASN A 6 2.42 -8.66 5.61
CA ASN A 6 1.32 -9.27 4.89
C ASN A 6 0.55 -10.20 5.82
N LEU A 7 -0.76 -9.96 5.98
CA LEU A 7 -1.68 -10.96 6.58
C LEU A 7 -1.61 -12.27 5.78
N LEU A 8 -1.02 -13.32 6.34
CA LEU A 8 -1.06 -14.67 5.77
C LEU A 8 -2.27 -15.43 6.34
N LEU A 9 -3.43 -15.30 5.69
CA LEU A 9 -4.50 -16.28 5.90
C LEU A 9 -4.15 -17.51 5.06
N TYR A 10 -3.63 -18.55 5.72
CA TYR A 10 -3.52 -19.89 5.13
C TYR A 10 -4.90 -20.29 4.58
N HIS A 11 -4.99 -20.56 3.28
CA HIS A 11 -6.20 -20.78 2.44
C HIS A 11 -6.72 -19.60 1.59
N SER A 12 -5.85 -18.67 1.18
CA SER A 12 -6.22 -17.46 0.44
C SER A 12 -6.88 -17.69 -0.94
N ASN A 13 -6.59 -18.78 -1.65
CA ASN A 13 -7.25 -19.12 -2.93
C ASN A 13 -8.73 -19.58 -2.77
N GLN A 14 -9.23 -19.74 -1.54
CA GLN A 14 -10.63 -20.13 -1.27
C GLN A 14 -11.48 -19.01 -0.65
N ILE A 15 -10.90 -17.87 -0.27
CA ILE A 15 -11.65 -16.84 0.47
C ILE A 15 -12.65 -16.12 -0.45
N TYR A 16 -12.31 -15.89 -1.72
CA TYR A 16 -13.22 -15.27 -2.69
C TYR A 16 -14.31 -16.22 -3.23
N SER A 17 -14.18 -17.54 -3.02
CA SER A 17 -15.14 -18.55 -3.46
C SER A 17 -16.06 -19.07 -2.34
N TYR A 18 -15.73 -18.78 -1.09
CA TYR A 18 -16.56 -19.13 0.06
C TYR A 18 -17.52 -18.00 0.42
N GLN A 19 -18.82 -18.31 0.42
CA GLN A 19 -19.80 -17.52 1.18
C GLN A 19 -19.32 -17.46 2.64
N PRO A 20 -19.22 -16.27 3.26
CA PRO A 20 -18.69 -16.09 4.61
C PRO A 20 -19.66 -16.71 5.61
N SER A 21 -19.58 -18.02 5.80
CA SER A 21 -20.49 -18.75 6.67
C SER A 21 -19.82 -19.41 7.86
N HIS A 22 -18.48 -19.55 7.92
CA HIS A 22 -17.82 -20.13 9.10
C HIS A 22 -16.38 -19.66 9.37
N ILE A 23 -15.96 -18.48 8.86
CA ILE A 23 -14.78 -17.83 9.47
C ILE A 23 -15.26 -17.34 10.83
N PHE A 24 -14.84 -18.00 11.91
CA PHE A 24 -15.12 -17.50 13.24
C PHE A 24 -14.35 -16.18 13.37
N ILE A 25 -15.09 -15.07 13.40
CA ILE A 25 -14.58 -13.70 13.59
C ILE A 25 -13.53 -13.65 14.72
N CYS A 26 -13.71 -14.43 15.78
CA CYS A 26 -12.74 -14.53 16.87
C CYS A 26 -11.40 -15.17 16.47
N GLN A 27 -11.39 -16.14 15.55
CA GLN A 27 -10.14 -16.73 15.05
C GLN A 27 -9.37 -15.75 14.19
N VAL A 28 -10.07 -14.92 13.40
CA VAL A 28 -9.41 -13.85 12.61
C VAL A 28 -8.79 -12.80 13.53
N ASP A 29 -9.52 -12.35 14.56
CA ASP A 29 -8.97 -11.44 15.57
C ASP A 29 -7.75 -12.05 16.26
N GLN A 30 -7.85 -13.29 16.74
CA GLN A 30 -6.74 -13.99 17.39
C GLN A 30 -5.53 -14.14 16.49
N GLU A 31 -5.72 -14.55 15.24
CA GLU A 31 -4.64 -14.69 14.27
C GLU A 31 -3.99 -13.34 13.95
N LEU A 32 -4.78 -12.29 13.72
CA LEU A 32 -4.28 -10.94 13.46
C LEU A 32 -3.42 -10.42 14.62
N ARG A 33 -3.89 -10.59 15.85
CA ARG A 33 -3.15 -10.19 17.06
C ARG A 33 -1.87 -11.01 17.22
N GLY A 34 -1.96 -12.33 17.08
CA GLY A 34 -0.79 -13.22 17.15
C GLY A 34 0.27 -12.87 16.11
N GLN A 35 -0.16 -12.49 14.92
CA GLN A 35 0.69 -11.99 13.84
C GLN A 35 1.43 -10.68 14.22
N VAL A 36 0.72 -9.70 14.80
CA VAL A 36 1.34 -8.46 15.29
C VAL A 36 2.29 -8.72 16.47
N ASP A 37 1.89 -9.58 17.40
CA ASP A 37 2.72 -9.95 18.56
C ASP A 37 4.02 -10.63 18.12
N LEU A 38 3.93 -11.61 17.21
CA LEU A 38 5.09 -12.28 16.65
C LEU A 38 6.00 -11.31 15.89
N PHE A 39 5.44 -10.36 15.14
CA PHE A 39 6.23 -9.30 14.51
C PHE A 39 7.00 -8.49 15.56
N CYS A 40 6.34 -8.10 16.66
CA CYS A 40 6.98 -7.33 17.73
C CYS A 40 8.09 -8.14 18.41
N GLU A 41 7.87 -9.43 18.66
CA GLU A 41 8.88 -10.34 19.22
C GLU A 41 10.12 -10.42 18.31
N LEU A 42 9.91 -10.60 17.01
CA LEU A 42 10.99 -10.79 16.04
C LEU A 42 11.74 -9.51 15.66
N THR A 43 11.10 -8.35 15.78
CA THR A 43 11.66 -7.06 15.30
C THR A 43 11.96 -6.06 16.41
N GLY A 44 11.43 -6.27 17.62
CA GLY A 44 11.58 -5.37 18.75
C GLY A 44 10.78 -4.07 18.66
N HIS A 45 9.87 -3.92 17.69
CA HIS A 45 9.02 -2.75 17.54
C HIS A 45 7.67 -3.07 16.88
N LEU A 46 6.70 -2.17 17.03
CA LEU A 46 5.40 -2.26 16.31
C LEU A 46 5.58 -2.00 14.82
N PRO A 47 4.77 -2.62 13.94
CA PRO A 47 4.79 -2.30 12.52
C PRO A 47 4.30 -0.86 12.28
N HIS A 48 4.98 -0.15 11.39
CA HIS A 48 4.60 1.24 11.04
C HIS A 48 3.42 1.29 10.05
N HIS A 49 3.18 0.19 9.35
CA HIS A 49 2.12 -0.07 8.38
C HIS A 49 1.81 -1.56 8.38
N MET A 50 0.55 -1.92 8.11
CA MET A 50 0.10 -3.29 7.98
C MET A 50 -0.92 -3.39 6.84
N ASP A 51 -0.85 -4.43 6.02
CA ASP A 51 -1.79 -4.73 4.94
C ASP A 51 -2.12 -6.24 4.88
N GLY A 52 -2.99 -6.62 3.96
CA GLY A 52 -3.38 -8.01 3.75
C GLY A 52 -2.79 -8.61 2.49
N HIS A 53 -2.26 -9.83 2.59
CA HIS A 53 -1.92 -10.61 1.39
C HIS A 53 -3.19 -10.80 0.54
N GLN A 54 -3.07 -10.71 -0.79
CA GLN A 54 -4.24 -10.70 -1.70
C GLN A 54 -5.33 -9.68 -1.32
N HIS A 55 -4.95 -8.62 -0.60
CA HIS A 55 -5.84 -7.56 -0.14
C HIS A 55 -7.00 -8.03 0.76
N VAL A 56 -6.84 -9.17 1.44
CA VAL A 56 -7.91 -9.73 2.30
C VAL A 56 -8.37 -8.78 3.41
N HIS A 57 -7.54 -7.80 3.79
CA HIS A 57 -7.85 -6.82 4.84
C HIS A 57 -8.97 -5.85 4.47
N VAL A 58 -9.37 -5.74 3.20
CA VAL A 58 -10.51 -4.91 2.78
C VAL A 58 -11.83 -5.68 2.64
N LEU A 59 -11.77 -7.02 2.75
CA LEU A 59 -12.93 -7.88 2.56
C LEU A 59 -14.05 -7.59 3.58
N PRO A 60 -15.33 -7.73 3.18
CA PRO A 60 -16.46 -7.64 4.09
C PRO A 60 -16.30 -8.61 5.28
N GLY A 61 -16.54 -8.12 6.50
CA GLY A 61 -16.40 -8.90 7.74
C GLY A 61 -14.98 -9.02 8.27
N ILE A 62 -13.95 -8.89 7.41
CA ILE A 62 -12.54 -8.88 7.84
C ILE A 62 -12.07 -7.45 8.15
N ARG A 63 -12.46 -6.47 7.34
CA ARG A 63 -12.01 -5.07 7.48
C ARG A 63 -12.30 -4.45 8.85
N ASP A 64 -13.41 -4.80 9.48
CA ASP A 64 -13.82 -4.28 10.78
C ASP A 64 -12.90 -4.80 11.89
N ILE A 65 -12.62 -6.11 11.87
CA ILE A 65 -11.69 -6.77 12.80
C ILE A 65 -10.27 -6.23 12.59
N PHE A 66 -9.84 -6.19 11.34
CA PHE A 66 -8.54 -5.66 10.96
C PHE A 66 -8.36 -4.22 11.47
N ALA A 67 -9.34 -3.35 11.24
CA ALA A 67 -9.30 -1.96 11.71
C ALA A 67 -9.27 -1.86 13.24
N GLN A 68 -10.04 -2.70 13.95
CA GLN A 68 -10.01 -2.75 15.40
C GLN A 68 -8.62 -3.17 15.93
N VAL A 69 -8.01 -4.21 15.35
CA VAL A 69 -6.66 -4.66 15.75
C VAL A 69 -5.62 -3.56 15.50
N LEU A 70 -5.62 -2.92 14.33
CA LEU A 70 -4.70 -1.80 14.05
C LEU A 70 -4.87 -0.67 15.07
N SER A 71 -6.12 -0.31 15.39
CA SER A 71 -6.44 0.71 16.39
C SER A 71 -5.92 0.33 17.78
N ASP A 72 -6.15 -0.90 18.24
CA ASP A 72 -5.75 -1.38 19.56
C ASP A 72 -4.23 -1.35 19.76
N TYR A 73 -3.47 -1.75 18.73
CA TYR A 73 -2.00 -1.73 18.77
C TYR A 73 -1.41 -0.34 18.44
N GLY A 74 -2.23 0.62 18.02
CA GLY A 74 -1.77 1.96 17.62
C GLY A 74 -1.04 1.99 16.27
N ILE A 75 -1.27 1.00 15.40
CA ILE A 75 -0.76 0.94 14.04
C ILE A 75 -1.58 1.88 13.17
N LYS A 76 -0.93 2.93 12.64
CA LYS A 76 -1.65 4.07 12.05
C LYS A 76 -1.85 4.00 10.54
N TYR A 77 -1.23 3.04 9.86
CA TYR A 77 -1.24 3.00 8.41
C TYR A 77 -1.63 1.63 7.87
N THR A 78 -2.46 1.65 6.83
CA THR A 78 -2.76 0.50 5.99
C THR A 78 -2.83 0.89 4.53
N ARG A 79 -2.97 -0.11 3.65
CA ARG A 79 -3.18 0.07 2.21
C ARG A 79 -4.67 0.18 1.90
N VAL A 80 -5.04 1.08 0.99
CA VAL A 80 -6.36 1.10 0.34
C VAL A 80 -6.14 0.90 -1.16
N PRO A 81 -6.35 -0.33 -1.69
CA PRO A 81 -5.97 -0.68 -3.05
C PRO A 81 -6.96 -0.16 -4.11
N ILE A 82 -7.03 1.16 -4.25
CA ILE A 82 -7.80 1.86 -5.30
C ILE A 82 -6.77 2.49 -6.24
N GLU A 83 -6.67 1.96 -7.46
CA GLU A 83 -5.67 2.40 -8.44
C GLU A 83 -6.30 3.33 -9.49
N PRO A 84 -5.91 4.62 -9.53
CA PRO A 84 -6.41 5.52 -10.55
C PRO A 84 -6.02 5.05 -11.96
N GLY A 85 -6.98 5.04 -12.88
CA GLY A 85 -6.78 4.53 -14.25
C GLY A 85 -6.90 3.02 -14.40
N LEU A 86 -7.27 2.27 -13.34
CA LEU A 86 -7.50 0.82 -13.42
C LEU A 86 -8.48 0.43 -14.53
N HIS A 87 -9.60 1.17 -14.66
CA HIS A 87 -10.65 0.92 -15.64
C HIS A 87 -10.22 1.17 -17.09
N ASP A 88 -9.17 1.99 -17.29
CA ASP A 88 -8.63 2.36 -18.60
C ASP A 88 -7.38 1.52 -18.97
N CYS A 89 -7.03 0.53 -18.15
CA CYS A 89 -5.85 -0.29 -18.35
C CYS A 89 -6.05 -1.34 -19.45
N GLU A 90 -5.23 -1.26 -20.52
CA GLU A 90 -5.39 -2.10 -21.71
C GLU A 90 -4.55 -3.40 -21.70
N TRP A 91 -3.60 -3.54 -20.76
CA TRP A 91 -2.66 -4.67 -20.73
C TRP A 91 -3.00 -5.74 -19.68
N ILE A 92 -4.05 -5.53 -18.90
CA ILE A 92 -4.55 -6.53 -17.95
C ILE A 92 -5.64 -7.37 -18.61
N GLY A 93 -5.47 -8.70 -18.56
CA GLY A 93 -6.48 -9.64 -19.07
C GLY A 93 -7.77 -9.62 -18.25
N GLN A 94 -8.90 -9.88 -18.90
CA GLN A 94 -10.24 -9.75 -18.29
C GLN A 94 -10.40 -10.46 -16.94
N GLN A 95 -9.93 -11.71 -16.82
CA GLN A 95 -10.07 -12.48 -15.58
C GLN A 95 -9.38 -11.80 -14.38
N LEU A 96 -8.20 -11.22 -14.62
CA LEU A 96 -7.45 -10.51 -13.57
C LEU A 96 -8.06 -9.13 -13.30
N MET A 97 -8.60 -8.48 -14.34
CA MET A 97 -9.34 -7.23 -14.20
C MET A 97 -10.58 -7.41 -13.31
N ASP A 98 -11.36 -8.48 -13.51
CA ASP A 98 -12.54 -8.76 -12.69
C ASP A 98 -12.19 -8.89 -11.19
N PHE A 99 -11.06 -9.53 -10.90
CA PHE A 99 -10.52 -9.61 -9.55
C PHE A 99 -10.13 -8.23 -9.00
N TYR A 100 -9.41 -7.42 -9.78
CA TYR A 100 -9.00 -6.08 -9.36
C TYR A 100 -10.17 -5.12 -9.13
N LEU A 101 -11.21 -5.20 -9.96
CA LEU A 101 -12.43 -4.42 -9.78
C LEU A 101 -13.17 -4.82 -8.50
N GLN A 102 -13.14 -6.10 -8.12
CA GLN A 102 -13.68 -6.56 -6.85
C GLN A 102 -12.84 -6.06 -5.66
N VAL A 103 -11.51 -6.12 -5.75
CA VAL A 103 -10.59 -5.54 -4.75
C VAL A 103 -10.83 -4.04 -4.58
N GLU A 104 -10.95 -3.29 -5.68
CA GLU A 104 -11.21 -1.85 -5.67
C GLU A 104 -12.55 -1.55 -4.97
N LYS A 105 -13.61 -2.30 -5.31
CA LYS A 105 -14.92 -2.17 -4.67
C LYS A 105 -14.85 -2.44 -3.16
N ASP A 106 -14.16 -3.49 -2.73
CA ASP A 106 -14.01 -3.80 -1.31
C ASP A 106 -13.17 -2.75 -0.57
N ALA A 107 -12.16 -2.19 -1.23
CA ALA A 107 -11.36 -1.08 -0.74
C ALA A 107 -12.16 0.22 -0.58
N PHE A 108 -13.03 0.57 -1.53
CA PHE A 108 -13.93 1.71 -1.36
C PHE A 108 -14.83 1.53 -0.13
N ASN A 109 -15.34 0.31 0.07
CA ASN A 109 -16.21 -0.01 1.20
C ASN A 109 -15.47 -0.11 2.56
N SER A 110 -14.13 -0.11 2.59
CA SER A 110 -13.34 -0.11 3.83
C SER A 110 -12.96 1.28 4.31
N ILE A 111 -13.06 2.31 3.46
CA ILE A 111 -12.65 3.69 3.77
C ILE A 111 -13.28 4.22 5.06
N ASP A 112 -14.60 4.10 5.21
CA ASP A 112 -15.30 4.67 6.38
C ASP A 112 -14.95 3.92 7.66
N VAL A 113 -14.77 2.60 7.58
CA VAL A 113 -14.29 1.78 8.70
C VAL A 113 -12.90 2.26 9.13
N PHE A 114 -11.96 2.35 8.20
CA PHE A 114 -10.60 2.79 8.51
C PHE A 114 -10.56 4.21 9.09
N ARG A 115 -11.38 5.14 8.58
CA ARG A 115 -11.50 6.50 9.16
C ARG A 115 -12.00 6.50 10.59
N GLN A 116 -13.04 5.71 10.89
CA GLN A 116 -13.62 5.64 12.23
C GLN A 116 -12.60 5.13 13.27
N HIS A 117 -11.68 4.26 12.84
CA HIS A 117 -10.57 3.75 13.66
C HIS A 117 -9.30 4.64 13.63
N GLY A 118 -9.35 5.81 12.98
CA GLY A 118 -8.21 6.72 12.90
C GLY A 118 -7.02 6.18 12.07
N ILE A 119 -7.27 5.18 11.22
CA ILE A 119 -6.28 4.57 10.35
C ILE A 119 -6.13 5.43 9.09
N ARG A 120 -4.88 5.61 8.65
CA ARG A 120 -4.51 6.40 7.47
C ARG A 120 -3.94 5.50 6.38
N TRP A 121 -3.84 6.04 5.18
CA TRP A 121 -3.23 5.41 4.01
C TRP A 121 -2.58 6.49 3.15
N THR A 122 -1.88 6.10 2.08
CA THR A 122 -1.29 7.04 1.13
C THR A 122 -2.36 7.74 0.29
N ASP A 123 -2.05 8.90 -0.28
CA ASP A 123 -2.97 9.63 -1.15
C ASP A 123 -3.31 8.87 -2.43
N ILE A 124 -2.33 8.12 -2.93
CA ILE A 124 -2.42 7.33 -4.14
C ILE A 124 -1.93 5.92 -3.86
N TYR A 125 -2.59 4.94 -4.46
CA TYR A 125 -2.12 3.57 -4.55
C TYR A 125 -1.98 3.20 -6.03
N ILE A 126 -0.86 2.56 -6.37
CA ILE A 126 -0.60 1.93 -7.66
C ILE A 126 0.04 0.57 -7.43
N GLY A 127 -0.08 -0.34 -8.38
CA GLY A 127 0.63 -1.61 -8.36
C GLY A 127 -0.15 -2.78 -8.95
N LEU A 128 -1.49 -2.74 -8.96
CA LEU A 128 -2.34 -3.80 -9.53
C LEU A 128 -2.03 -4.00 -11.01
N THR A 129 -1.92 -2.91 -11.77
CA THR A 129 -1.68 -3.01 -13.22
C THR A 129 -0.22 -3.25 -13.57
N THR A 130 0.72 -3.03 -12.64
CA THR A 130 2.16 -3.15 -12.89
C THR A 130 2.80 -4.42 -12.33
N MET A 131 2.04 -5.34 -11.73
CA MET A 131 2.60 -6.56 -11.15
C MET A 131 3.22 -7.50 -12.19
N GLY A 132 4.22 -8.24 -11.75
CA GLY A 132 4.85 -9.33 -12.45
C GLY A 132 5.39 -8.94 -13.82
N LYS A 133 5.03 -9.71 -14.85
CA LYS A 133 5.42 -9.44 -16.26
C LYS A 133 5.07 -8.03 -16.77
N ASN A 134 4.12 -7.33 -16.13
CA ASN A 134 3.74 -5.97 -16.52
C ASN A 134 4.60 -4.90 -15.86
N MET A 135 5.56 -5.26 -15.00
CA MET A 135 6.48 -4.30 -14.40
C MET A 135 7.56 -3.91 -15.41
N SER A 136 7.40 -2.73 -16.00
CA SER A 136 8.40 -2.09 -16.85
C SER A 136 8.55 -0.64 -16.45
N VAL A 137 9.70 -0.03 -16.78
CA VAL A 137 9.92 1.40 -16.52
C VAL A 137 8.83 2.25 -17.17
N SER A 138 8.44 1.94 -18.41
CA SER A 138 7.39 2.68 -19.11
C SER A 138 6.02 2.55 -18.43
N ASN A 139 5.65 1.35 -17.99
CA ASN A 139 4.37 1.15 -17.32
C ASN A 139 4.34 1.86 -15.97
N ILE A 140 5.42 1.78 -15.18
CA ILE A 140 5.53 2.51 -13.91
C ILE A 140 5.40 4.02 -14.13
N GLN A 141 6.08 4.57 -15.14
CA GLN A 141 5.98 5.99 -15.48
C GLN A 141 4.54 6.36 -15.88
N GLN A 142 3.91 5.55 -16.74
CA GLN A 142 2.55 5.78 -17.20
C GLN A 142 1.54 5.76 -16.06
N VAL A 143 1.61 4.79 -15.14
CA VAL A 143 0.67 4.73 -14.00
C VAL A 143 0.89 5.87 -13.01
N ILE A 144 2.13 6.31 -12.79
CA ILE A 144 2.43 7.48 -11.95
C ILE A 144 1.82 8.74 -12.57
N GLU A 145 2.04 8.97 -13.86
CA GLU A 145 1.52 10.15 -14.57
C GLU A 145 -0.01 10.14 -14.62
N ASN A 146 -0.60 8.98 -14.93
CA ASN A 146 -2.05 8.81 -14.89
C ASN A 146 -2.60 9.07 -13.50
N ALA A 147 -1.97 8.54 -12.44
CA ALA A 147 -2.47 8.72 -11.07
C ALA A 147 -2.37 10.16 -10.57
N ILE A 148 -1.33 10.89 -10.98
CA ILE A 148 -1.23 12.34 -10.71
C ILE A 148 -2.30 13.11 -11.48
N ALA A 149 -2.51 12.80 -12.76
CA ALA A 149 -3.47 13.51 -13.62
C ALA A 149 -4.94 13.23 -13.28
N THR A 150 -5.25 12.00 -12.87
CA THR A 150 -6.62 11.53 -12.59
C THR A 150 -7.00 11.63 -11.13
N ARG A 151 -6.13 12.20 -10.28
CA ARG A 151 -6.35 12.26 -8.83
C ARG A 151 -7.69 12.95 -8.53
N THR A 152 -8.66 12.13 -8.17
CA THR A 152 -9.91 12.54 -7.56
C THR A 152 -9.75 12.40 -6.06
N ASP A 153 -10.32 13.33 -5.31
CA ASP A 153 -10.21 13.36 -3.86
C ASP A 153 -11.06 12.21 -3.25
N ILE A 154 -10.50 11.00 -3.19
CA ILE A 154 -11.12 9.80 -2.58
C ILE A 154 -11.42 10.06 -1.08
N SER A 155 -10.79 11.10 -0.50
CA SER A 155 -10.95 11.49 0.89
C SER A 155 -12.36 11.98 1.28
N CYS A 156 -13.21 12.36 0.33
CA CYS A 156 -14.45 13.08 0.66
C CYS A 156 -15.76 12.58 0.02
N GLY A 157 -15.74 11.56 -0.87
CA GLY A 157 -16.95 11.17 -1.60
C GLY A 157 -17.61 12.32 -2.38
N LYS A 158 -16.88 13.42 -2.58
CA LYS A 158 -17.31 14.65 -3.23
C LYS A 158 -16.29 14.99 -4.31
N ARG A 159 -16.83 15.34 -5.47
CA ARG A 159 -16.08 15.89 -6.59
C ARG A 159 -15.33 17.17 -6.19
N PHE A 160 -14.05 17.18 -6.54
CA PHE A 160 -13.15 18.32 -6.81
C PHE A 160 -12.84 19.32 -5.69
N ARG A 161 -11.60 19.27 -5.20
CA ARG A 161 -10.79 20.48 -5.01
C ARG A 161 -9.52 20.35 -5.87
N PRO A 162 -9.19 21.37 -6.69
CA PRO A 162 -7.85 21.47 -7.25
C PRO A 162 -6.85 21.52 -6.09
N LEU A 163 -5.81 20.70 -6.14
CA LEU A 163 -4.71 20.82 -5.20
C LEU A 163 -4.07 22.19 -5.40
N GLN A 164 -3.63 22.81 -4.31
CA GLN A 164 -2.66 23.90 -4.42
C GLN A 164 -1.39 23.32 -5.04
N ASP A 165 -0.74 24.07 -5.93
CA ASP A 165 0.42 23.62 -6.72
C ASP A 165 1.58 23.06 -5.86
N ASP A 166 1.61 23.36 -4.55
CA ASP A 166 2.66 22.94 -3.60
C ASP A 166 2.28 21.74 -2.70
N ALA A 167 1.21 21.00 -3.03
CA ALA A 167 0.79 19.86 -2.21
C ALA A 167 1.70 18.64 -2.40
N ILE A 168 2.50 18.31 -1.37
CA ILE A 168 3.23 17.04 -1.27
C ILE A 168 2.24 15.86 -1.26
N LEU A 169 2.46 14.89 -2.16
CA LEU A 169 1.64 13.69 -2.29
C LEU A 169 2.38 12.46 -1.79
N THR A 170 1.63 11.55 -1.17
CA THR A 170 2.13 10.22 -0.82
C THR A 170 1.56 9.17 -1.76
N MET A 171 2.41 8.31 -2.30
CA MET A 171 2.03 7.25 -3.22
C MET A 171 2.62 5.93 -2.75
N GLU A 172 1.80 4.89 -2.71
CA GLU A 172 2.24 3.51 -2.48
C GLU A 172 2.34 2.81 -3.85
N LEU A 173 3.52 2.29 -4.17
CA LEU A 173 3.73 1.36 -5.29
C LEU A 173 3.89 -0.05 -4.73
N MET A 174 2.88 -0.90 -4.94
CA MET A 174 2.93 -2.30 -4.55
C MET A 174 3.78 -3.10 -5.55
N VAL A 175 4.65 -3.95 -5.00
CA VAL A 175 5.65 -4.74 -5.73
C VAL A 175 5.89 -6.09 -5.04
N HIS A 176 6.43 -7.06 -5.77
CA HIS A 176 6.78 -8.40 -5.33
C HIS A 176 8.20 -8.84 -5.73
N PRO A 177 9.24 -8.00 -5.54
CA PRO A 177 10.58 -8.31 -6.01
C PRO A 177 11.17 -9.52 -5.29
N GLY A 178 11.92 -10.34 -6.00
CA GLY A 178 12.73 -11.39 -5.40
C GLY A 178 13.32 -12.37 -6.39
N TYR A 179 14.29 -13.16 -5.91
CA TYR A 179 14.78 -14.30 -6.65
C TYR A 179 13.73 -15.42 -6.65
N PRO A 180 13.54 -16.14 -7.77
CA PRO A 180 12.66 -17.30 -7.80
C PRO A 180 13.17 -18.36 -6.83
N SER A 181 12.27 -18.92 -6.04
CA SER A 181 12.60 -20.06 -5.17
C SER A 181 12.90 -21.31 -6.01
N PHE A 182 13.83 -22.14 -5.52
CA PHE A 182 14.06 -23.47 -6.09
C PHE A 182 13.02 -24.45 -5.52
N PRO A 183 12.58 -25.48 -6.27
CA PRO A 183 11.56 -26.44 -5.79
C PRO A 183 11.87 -27.11 -4.44
N GLU A 184 13.14 -27.21 -4.08
CA GLU A 184 13.61 -27.82 -2.83
C GLU A 184 13.83 -26.81 -1.70
N GLU A 185 13.65 -25.51 -1.96
CA GLU A 185 13.93 -24.42 -1.02
C GLU A 185 12.68 -23.60 -0.70
N GLY A 186 12.21 -23.71 0.54
CA GLY A 186 11.13 -22.89 1.09
C GLY A 186 9.78 -23.61 1.21
N GLY A 187 8.72 -22.82 1.38
CA GLY A 187 7.40 -23.32 1.74
C GLY A 187 7.30 -23.81 3.18
N CYS A 188 6.09 -24.18 3.59
CA CYS A 188 5.82 -24.72 4.93
C CYS A 188 5.64 -26.24 4.89
N GLY A 189 6.64 -26.92 4.29
CA GLY A 189 6.70 -28.38 4.19
C GLY A 189 6.25 -28.97 2.84
N GLU A 190 5.66 -28.16 1.94
CA GLU A 190 5.19 -28.60 0.62
C GLU A 190 6.04 -28.06 -0.55
N GLY A 191 7.13 -27.34 -0.25
CA GLY A 191 7.91 -26.58 -1.23
C GLY A 191 7.31 -25.20 -1.55
N PRO A 192 7.99 -24.38 -2.36
CA PRO A 192 7.49 -23.06 -2.76
C PRO A 192 6.28 -23.16 -3.69
N ASP A 193 5.36 -22.21 -3.59
CA ASP A 193 4.23 -22.10 -4.50
C ASP A 193 4.64 -21.52 -5.88
N GLU A 194 3.72 -21.56 -6.85
CA GLU A 194 3.96 -21.04 -8.21
C GLU A 194 4.38 -19.56 -8.20
N PHE A 195 3.82 -18.78 -7.29
CA PHE A 195 4.16 -17.37 -7.14
C PHE A 195 5.61 -17.17 -6.69
N SER A 196 6.05 -17.93 -5.69
CA SER A 196 7.41 -17.88 -5.14
C SER A 196 8.46 -18.30 -6.18
N MET A 197 8.11 -19.25 -7.05
CA MET A 197 8.94 -19.72 -8.16
C MET A 197 8.87 -18.82 -9.42
N SER A 198 8.04 -17.78 -9.43
CA SER A 198 7.82 -16.99 -10.63
C SER A 198 9.05 -16.15 -11.02
N ALA A 199 9.45 -16.26 -12.29
CA ALA A 199 10.47 -15.41 -12.89
C ALA A 199 10.07 -13.92 -12.91
N ASP A 200 8.77 -13.64 -12.85
CA ASP A 200 8.24 -12.29 -12.82
C ASP A 200 8.73 -11.51 -11.58
N ARG A 201 8.91 -12.18 -10.44
CA ARG A 201 9.49 -11.55 -9.23
C ARG A 201 10.90 -11.03 -9.47
N PHE A 202 11.68 -11.75 -10.28
CA PHE A 202 13.02 -11.34 -10.64
C PHE A 202 12.99 -10.17 -11.62
N LEU A 203 12.05 -10.19 -12.58
CA LEU A 203 11.82 -9.06 -13.48
C LEU A 203 11.50 -7.78 -12.69
N GLU A 204 10.56 -7.84 -11.75
CA GLU A 204 10.24 -6.72 -10.87
C GLU A 204 11.48 -6.18 -10.15
N LEU A 205 12.29 -7.09 -9.58
CA LEU A 205 13.55 -6.72 -8.90
C LEU A 205 14.53 -6.02 -9.86
N GLN A 206 14.65 -6.46 -11.11
CA GLN A 206 15.52 -5.81 -12.09
C GLN A 206 14.99 -4.42 -12.47
N THR A 207 13.70 -4.31 -12.77
CA THR A 207 13.07 -3.04 -13.16
C THR A 207 13.18 -1.99 -12.06
N LEU A 208 12.96 -2.36 -10.80
CA LEU A 208 13.10 -1.44 -9.65
C LEU A 208 14.55 -0.96 -9.43
N LYS A 209 15.54 -1.64 -10.01
CA LYS A 209 16.96 -1.28 -9.96
C LYS A 209 17.44 -0.56 -11.23
N GLU A 210 16.59 -0.37 -12.23
CA GLU A 210 16.99 0.27 -13.47
C GLU A 210 17.33 1.75 -13.25
N SER A 211 18.48 2.18 -13.78
CA SER A 211 18.93 3.57 -13.69
C SER A 211 17.95 4.56 -14.33
N LYS A 212 17.23 4.15 -15.37
CA LYS A 212 16.20 4.96 -16.02
C LYS A 212 15.03 5.28 -15.08
N LEU A 213 14.61 4.31 -14.27
CA LEU A 213 13.52 4.51 -13.32
C LEU A 213 13.97 5.42 -12.16
N LEU A 214 15.17 5.19 -11.64
CA LEU A 214 15.75 6.05 -10.61
C LEU A 214 15.92 7.50 -11.10
N LYS A 215 16.40 7.68 -12.33
CA LYS A 215 16.51 9.00 -12.96
C LYS A 215 15.15 9.68 -13.12
N TYR A 216 14.13 8.92 -13.52
CA TYR A 216 12.76 9.43 -13.59
C TYR A 216 12.24 9.93 -12.23
N TYR A 217 12.51 9.20 -11.14
CA TYR A 217 12.13 9.65 -9.80
C TYR A 217 12.82 10.97 -9.44
N GLU A 218 14.12 11.11 -9.74
CA GLU A 218 14.84 12.37 -9.55
C GLU A 218 14.21 13.51 -10.38
N ASP A 219 13.99 13.28 -11.67
CA ASP A 219 13.47 14.31 -12.60
C ASP A 219 12.05 14.78 -12.25
N LYS A 220 11.26 13.91 -11.61
CA LYS A 220 9.90 14.22 -11.13
C LYS A 220 9.85 14.64 -9.66
N ASN A 221 11.00 14.82 -8.99
CA ASN A 221 11.10 15.11 -7.56
C ASN A 221 10.34 14.10 -6.67
N ILE A 222 10.35 12.82 -7.05
CA ILE A 222 9.74 11.73 -6.28
C ILE A 222 10.77 11.23 -5.26
N GLN A 223 10.44 11.38 -3.98
CA GLN A 223 11.26 10.87 -2.88
C GLN A 223 10.75 9.49 -2.45
N LEU A 224 11.64 8.49 -2.54
CA LEU A 224 11.38 7.16 -1.96
C LEU A 224 11.53 7.23 -0.44
N CYS A 225 10.51 6.82 0.29
CA CYS A 225 10.49 6.82 1.75
C CYS A 225 9.76 5.58 2.30
N SER A 226 9.87 5.36 3.61
CA SER A 226 9.10 4.33 4.31
C SER A 226 7.87 4.93 5.01
N PHE A 227 6.90 4.10 5.40
CA PHE A 227 5.74 4.54 6.18
C PHE A 227 6.10 5.16 7.54
N LYS A 228 7.30 4.88 8.07
CA LYS A 228 7.82 5.53 9.27
C LYS A 228 8.05 7.04 9.03
N ASP A 229 8.51 7.40 7.84
CA ASP A 229 8.98 8.74 7.49
C ASP A 229 7.82 9.67 7.06
N ILE A 230 6.68 9.10 6.66
CA ILE A 230 5.49 9.87 6.22
C ILE A 230 4.97 10.82 7.33
N LYS A 231 5.20 10.50 8.62
CA LYS A 231 4.84 11.38 9.74
C LYS A 231 5.70 12.64 9.81
N GLU A 232 6.95 12.58 9.35
CA GLU A 232 7.91 13.70 9.42
C GLU A 232 7.60 14.74 8.33
N ILE A 233 7.17 14.29 7.14
CA ILE A 233 6.83 15.14 5.99
C ILE A 233 5.64 16.09 6.31
N GLY A 234 4.71 15.68 7.16
CA GLY A 234 3.60 16.51 7.63
C GLY A 234 3.98 17.49 8.75
N ALA A 235 5.02 17.17 9.54
CA ALA A 235 5.48 17.95 10.69
C ALA A 235 6.46 19.08 10.28
N GLU A 236 7.26 18.88 9.22
CA GLU A 236 8.10 19.94 8.67
C GLU A 236 7.30 21.16 8.16
N LYS A 237 6.04 20.93 7.75
CA LYS A 237 5.09 22.01 7.41
C LYS A 237 4.65 22.84 8.61
N ILE A 238 4.76 22.33 9.84
CA ILE A 238 4.45 23.07 11.07
C ILE A 238 5.67 23.93 11.46
N ILE A 239 6.88 23.37 11.34
CA ILE A 239 8.11 24.08 11.73
C ILE A 239 8.41 25.26 10.79
N GLN A 240 8.09 25.18 9.49
CA GLN A 240 8.26 26.32 8.58
C GLN A 240 7.17 27.39 8.66
N ARG A 241 6.03 27.12 9.31
CA ARG A 241 4.92 28.08 9.46
C ARG A 241 5.01 28.94 10.73
N GLU A 242 5.82 28.55 11.72
CA GLU A 242 6.00 29.31 12.97
C GLU A 242 7.29 30.16 13.01
N GLY A 243 7.87 30.48 11.84
CA GLY A 243 9.19 31.12 11.78
C GLY A 243 9.30 32.44 11.04
N ASN A 244 8.20 33.15 10.75
CA ASN A 244 8.29 34.37 9.93
C ASN A 244 7.31 35.50 10.32
N GLU A 245 7.17 35.79 11.61
CA GLU A 245 6.73 37.12 12.05
C GLU A 245 7.63 37.62 13.20
N HIS A 246 8.15 38.84 12.99
CA HIS A 246 8.98 39.66 13.90
C HIS A 246 10.49 39.37 14.01
N ARG A 247 11.26 39.98 13.09
CA ARG A 247 12.27 41.00 13.46
C ARG A 247 12.83 41.70 12.23
N PHE A 248 12.30 42.90 11.96
CA PHE A 248 13.07 43.98 11.37
C PHE A 248 13.19 45.08 12.42
N GLU A 249 14.31 45.80 12.36
CA GLU A 249 14.72 46.97 13.15
C GLU A 249 15.42 46.68 14.49
N ALA A 250 16.76 46.70 14.46
CA ALA A 250 17.57 47.66 15.22
C ALA A 250 19.06 47.28 15.17
N PHE A 251 19.77 47.76 14.14
CA PHE A 251 21.19 48.12 14.24
C PHE A 251 21.43 49.30 13.29
N ARG A 252 21.08 50.48 13.79
CA ARG A 252 21.79 51.72 13.49
C ARG A 252 22.34 52.22 14.83
N ASP A 253 23.61 52.58 14.75
CA ASP A 253 24.54 53.09 15.77
C ASP A 253 25.21 52.04 16.68
#